data_AF-A0A9Q1B5Y9-F1
#
_entry.id   AF-A0A9Q1B5Y9-F1
#
_cell.length_a   1.000
_cell.length_b   1.000
_cell.length_c   1.000
_cell.angle_alpha   90.00
_cell.angle_beta   90.00
_cell.angle_gamma   90.00
#
_symmetry.space_group_name_H-M   'P 1'
#
loop_
_entity.id
_entity.type
_entity.pdbx_description
1 polymer ?
#
loop_
_entity_poly.entity_id
_entity_poly.type
_entity_poly.pdbx_seq_one_letter_code
_entity_poly.pdbx_strand_id
1 'polypeptide(L)'
;MISRILNLRMSMAERLPQLLIAAAWHHLSMGKKKALSPVASLNLAGEVLAVAAGLKPAFLYDYNSAGISQVLSYVRQLETISHFAHWLHILSIAENILIINLEIMPLLLETILTRNSVSFIDVSASRTCPSLCNAEDVTLIKGHISEILRHIKTVAADTSKEFSSSAIFSAGWHLCTVFGSLLGYPAAYSFPA
;
A
#
# COMPACT_ATOMS: atom_id res chain seq x y z
N MET A 1 -33.05 -28.74 12.49
CA MET A 1 -33.67 -28.21 11.25
C MET A 1 -33.96 -26.70 11.30
N ILE A 2 -33.92 -26.04 12.46
CA ILE A 2 -34.21 -24.60 12.63
C ILE A 2 -33.02 -23.69 12.26
N SER A 3 -31.77 -24.18 12.35
CA SER A 3 -30.56 -23.41 12.02
C SER A 3 -30.39 -23.11 10.52
N ARG A 4 -31.06 -23.84 9.61
CA ARG A 4 -30.98 -23.59 8.15
C ARG A 4 -31.92 -22.47 7.67
N ILE A 5 -32.88 -22.03 8.47
CA ILE A 5 -33.90 -21.03 8.07
C ILE A 5 -33.46 -19.60 8.41
N LEU A 6 -32.54 -19.41 9.37
CA LEU A 6 -32.01 -18.09 9.74
C LEU A 6 -30.97 -17.52 8.76
N ASN A 7 -30.40 -18.35 7.88
CA ASN A 7 -29.40 -17.90 6.89
C ASN A 7 -29.98 -17.18 5.66
N LEU A 8 -31.32 -17.07 5.54
CA LEU A 8 -31.97 -16.59 4.32
C LEU A 8 -32.43 -15.12 4.35
N ARG A 9 -32.14 -14.36 5.42
CA ARG A 9 -32.51 -12.93 5.48
C ARG A 9 -31.47 -12.03 6.14
N MET A 10 -30.19 -12.22 5.82
CA MET A 10 -29.21 -11.15 6.05
C MET A 10 -29.18 -10.24 4.82
N SER A 11 -29.38 -8.96 5.03
CA SER A 11 -29.23 -7.94 3.99
C SER A 11 -27.78 -7.93 3.45
N MET A 12 -27.56 -7.38 2.25
CA MET A 12 -26.21 -7.25 1.69
C MET A 12 -25.27 -6.47 2.62
N ALA A 13 -25.81 -5.45 3.30
CA ALA A 13 -25.10 -4.62 4.27
C ALA A 13 -24.63 -5.43 5.49
N GLU A 14 -25.43 -6.39 5.97
CA GLU A 14 -25.05 -7.25 7.09
C GLU A 14 -24.04 -8.32 6.70
N ARG A 15 -23.99 -8.72 5.42
CA ARG A 15 -23.07 -9.75 4.90
C ARG A 15 -21.68 -9.24 4.57
N LEU A 16 -21.57 -7.99 4.15
CA LEU A 16 -20.31 -7.41 3.71
C LEU A 16 -19.18 -7.55 4.76
N PRO A 17 -19.38 -7.19 6.05
CA PRO A 17 -18.33 -7.37 7.05
C PRO A 17 -17.84 -8.81 7.18
N GLN A 18 -18.74 -9.81 7.13
CA GLN A 18 -18.32 -11.20 7.25
C GLN A 18 -17.57 -11.69 5.99
N LEU A 19 -17.96 -11.23 4.79
CA LEU A 19 -17.25 -11.53 3.56
C LEU A 19 -15.82 -10.98 3.59
N LEU A 20 -15.64 -9.74 4.06
CA LEU A 20 -14.32 -9.11 4.19
C LEU A 20 -13.43 -9.85 5.21
N ILE A 21 -13.98 -10.23 6.36
CA ILE A 21 -13.27 -11.03 7.37
C ILE A 21 -12.88 -12.39 6.80
N ALA A 22 -13.81 -13.09 6.15
CA ALA A 22 -13.57 -14.39 5.55
C ALA A 22 -12.48 -14.34 4.47
N ALA A 23 -12.47 -13.31 3.63
CA ALA A 23 -11.44 -13.10 2.62
C ALA A 23 -10.05 -12.95 3.26
N ALA A 24 -9.93 -12.12 4.30
CA ALA A 24 -8.66 -11.94 5.01
C ALA A 24 -8.19 -13.25 5.65
N TRP A 25 -9.09 -13.99 6.29
CA TRP A 25 -8.73 -15.28 6.90
C TRP A 25 -8.28 -16.30 5.87
N HIS A 26 -9.00 -16.42 4.76
CA HIS A 26 -8.71 -17.41 3.73
C HIS A 26 -7.34 -17.17 3.06
N HIS A 27 -7.03 -15.93 2.68
CA HIS A 27 -5.83 -15.62 1.90
C HIS A 27 -4.60 -15.28 2.75
N LEU A 28 -4.80 -14.66 3.92
CA LEU A 28 -3.69 -14.09 4.71
C LEU A 28 -3.32 -14.94 5.94
N SER A 29 -4.05 -16.02 6.25
CA SER A 29 -3.80 -16.86 7.44
C SER A 29 -3.11 -18.20 7.14
N MET A 30 -2.54 -18.37 5.95
CA MET A 30 -1.86 -19.62 5.58
C MET A 30 -0.48 -19.69 6.28
N GLY A 31 -0.37 -20.50 7.35
CA GLY A 31 0.87 -20.74 8.11
C GLY A 31 0.64 -21.06 9.60
N LYS A 32 1.71 -21.11 10.41
CA LYS A 32 1.66 -21.37 11.87
C LYS A 32 1.19 -20.15 12.72
N LYS A 33 0.90 -19.00 12.10
CA LYS A 33 0.47 -17.77 12.81
C LYS A 33 -1.05 -17.66 12.84
N LYS A 34 -1.56 -17.17 13.98
CA LYS A 34 -2.98 -16.94 14.25
C LYS A 34 -3.58 -16.02 13.19
N ALA A 35 -4.76 -16.38 12.69
CA ALA A 35 -5.53 -15.54 11.78
C ALA A 35 -5.73 -14.12 12.34
N LEU A 36 -5.86 -13.13 11.46
CA LEU A 36 -6.11 -11.74 11.86
C LEU A 36 -7.38 -11.66 12.72
N SER A 37 -7.42 -10.74 13.68
CA SER A 37 -8.66 -10.50 14.43
C SER A 37 -9.74 -9.94 13.48
N PRO A 38 -11.05 -10.14 13.77
CA PRO A 38 -12.11 -9.55 12.95
C PRO A 38 -11.94 -8.04 12.73
N VAL A 39 -11.54 -7.31 13.76
CA VAL A 39 -11.29 -5.86 13.69
C VAL A 39 -10.10 -5.56 12.77
N ALA A 40 -8.99 -6.29 12.90
CA ALA A 40 -7.83 -6.11 12.03
C ALA A 40 -8.16 -6.44 10.56
N SER A 41 -8.97 -7.47 10.32
CA SER A 41 -9.44 -7.82 8.98
C SER A 41 -10.30 -6.72 8.35
N LEU A 42 -11.20 -6.10 9.12
CA LEU A 42 -12.03 -5.00 8.65
C LEU A 42 -11.22 -3.73 8.41
N ASN A 43 -10.28 -3.41 9.31
CA ASN A 43 -9.38 -2.27 9.13
C ASN A 43 -8.55 -2.43 7.86
N LEU A 44 -7.94 -3.61 7.66
CA LEU A 44 -7.20 -3.91 6.44
C LEU A 44 -8.06 -3.76 5.18
N ALA A 45 -9.30 -4.26 5.20
CA ALA A 45 -10.21 -4.10 4.07
C ALA A 45 -10.52 -2.61 3.80
N GLY A 46 -10.80 -1.84 4.84
CA GLY A 46 -11.00 -0.39 4.73
C GLY A 46 -9.77 0.33 4.17
N GLU A 47 -8.58 -0.11 4.59
CA GLU A 47 -7.33 0.44 4.06
C GLU A 47 -7.19 0.18 2.56
N VAL A 48 -7.41 -1.06 2.09
CA VAL A 48 -7.35 -1.38 0.65
C VAL A 48 -8.43 -0.65 -0.14
N LEU A 49 -9.65 -0.60 0.38
CA LEU A 49 -10.77 0.10 -0.26
C LEU A 49 -10.51 1.59 -0.41
N ALA A 50 -9.84 2.23 0.55
CA ALA A 50 -9.44 3.63 0.42
C ALA A 50 -8.39 3.84 -0.69
N VAL A 51 -7.47 2.90 -0.92
CA VAL A 51 -6.57 2.95 -2.10
C VAL A 51 -7.37 2.76 -3.39
N ALA A 52 -8.28 1.77 -3.40
CA ALA A 52 -9.13 1.43 -4.55
C ALA A 52 -10.11 2.55 -4.94
N ALA A 53 -10.54 3.36 -3.98
CA ALA A 53 -11.40 4.53 -4.17
C ALA A 53 -10.59 5.81 -4.46
N GLY A 54 -9.27 5.74 -4.49
CA GLY A 54 -8.40 6.87 -4.76
C GLY A 54 -8.30 7.91 -3.64
N LEU A 55 -8.77 7.57 -2.43
CA LEU A 55 -8.68 8.45 -1.25
C LEU A 55 -7.24 8.53 -0.72
N LYS A 56 -6.39 7.57 -1.07
CA LYS A 56 -4.96 7.57 -0.80
C LYS A 56 -4.19 6.89 -1.92
N PRO A 57 -2.92 7.29 -2.14
CA PRO A 57 -2.11 6.79 -3.24
C PRO A 57 -1.66 5.33 -3.03
N ALA A 58 -1.42 4.94 -1.78
CA ALA A 58 -0.91 3.64 -1.41
C ALA A 58 -1.26 3.25 0.03
N PHE A 59 -1.02 1.98 0.33
CA PHE A 59 -1.07 1.39 1.67
C PHE A 59 0.11 0.43 1.87
N LEU A 60 0.81 0.54 3.00
CA LEU A 60 1.91 -0.35 3.37
C LEU A 60 1.34 -1.52 4.20
N TYR A 61 1.47 -2.75 3.71
CA TYR A 61 1.00 -3.94 4.39
C TYR A 61 2.01 -4.43 5.45
N ASP A 62 1.61 -4.41 6.73
CA ASP A 62 2.45 -4.80 7.88
C ASP A 62 1.76 -5.74 8.88
N TYR A 63 0.57 -6.25 8.56
CA TYR A 63 -0.29 -6.97 9.51
C TYR A 63 0.27 -8.34 9.93
N ASN A 64 0.93 -9.04 9.03
CA ASN A 64 1.55 -10.34 9.29
C ASN A 64 2.63 -10.66 8.23
N SER A 65 3.15 -11.89 8.24
CA SER A 65 4.19 -12.34 7.29
C SER A 65 3.64 -12.91 5.98
N ALA A 66 2.46 -12.46 5.52
CA ALA A 66 1.91 -12.88 4.23
C ALA A 66 2.77 -12.35 3.08
N GLY A 67 3.08 -13.23 2.13
CA GLY A 67 3.85 -12.86 0.94
C GLY A 67 3.00 -12.17 -0.13
N ILE A 68 3.68 -11.66 -1.17
CA ILE A 68 3.08 -10.94 -2.30
C ILE A 68 1.89 -11.71 -2.91
N SER A 69 2.04 -13.01 -3.17
CA SER A 69 0.98 -13.83 -3.79
C SER A 69 -0.27 -13.93 -2.92
N GLN A 70 -0.11 -13.96 -1.59
CA GLN A 70 -1.23 -14.01 -0.65
C GLN A 70 -1.96 -12.66 -0.60
N VAL A 71 -1.20 -11.56 -0.53
CA VAL A 71 -1.77 -10.20 -0.56
C VAL A 71 -2.47 -9.95 -1.89
N LEU A 72 -1.89 -10.34 -3.02
CA LEU A 72 -2.52 -10.23 -4.33
C LEU A 72 -3.83 -11.02 -4.41
N SER A 73 -3.86 -12.24 -3.89
CA SER A 73 -5.08 -13.06 -3.86
C SER A 73 -6.17 -12.44 -2.99
N TYR A 74 -5.78 -11.87 -1.84
CA TYR A 74 -6.69 -11.14 -0.97
C TYR A 74 -7.28 -9.90 -1.66
N VAL A 75 -6.46 -9.08 -2.32
CA VAL A 75 -6.91 -7.88 -3.03
C VAL A 75 -7.87 -8.23 -4.18
N ARG A 76 -7.59 -9.30 -4.94
CA ARG A 76 -8.52 -9.82 -5.95
C ARG A 76 -9.85 -10.24 -5.33
N GLN A 77 -9.82 -10.94 -4.20
CA GLN A 77 -11.05 -11.32 -3.51
C GLN A 77 -11.84 -10.09 -3.06
N LEU A 78 -11.18 -9.04 -2.56
CA LEU A 78 -11.84 -7.79 -2.19
C LEU A 78 -12.50 -7.08 -3.39
N GLU A 79 -11.84 -7.09 -4.54
CA GLU A 79 -12.41 -6.54 -5.77
C GLU A 79 -13.71 -7.27 -6.13
N THR A 80 -13.75 -8.60 -6.08
CA THR A 80 -15.00 -9.35 -6.37
C THR A 80 -16.14 -9.04 -5.41
N ILE A 81 -15.83 -8.59 -4.19
CA ILE A 81 -16.82 -8.25 -3.16
C ILE A 81 -17.32 -6.80 -3.33
N SER A 82 -16.44 -5.88 -3.71
CA SER A 82 -16.70 -4.43 -3.57
C SER A 82 -16.61 -3.63 -4.87
N HIS A 83 -16.13 -4.22 -5.97
CA HIS A 83 -15.89 -3.61 -7.28
C HIS A 83 -15.03 -2.35 -7.22
N PHE A 84 -13.73 -2.48 -7.49
CA PHE A 84 -12.82 -1.34 -7.45
C PHE A 84 -13.06 -0.39 -8.64
N ALA A 85 -12.94 0.91 -8.36
CA ALA A 85 -13.00 1.95 -9.39
C ALA A 85 -11.66 2.12 -10.14
N HIS A 86 -10.56 1.78 -9.47
CA HIS A 86 -9.19 1.99 -9.98
C HIS A 86 -8.36 0.72 -9.94
N TRP A 87 -7.34 0.67 -10.80
CA TRP A 87 -6.42 -0.47 -10.86
C TRP A 87 -5.40 -0.45 -9.72
N LEU A 88 -5.35 -1.56 -8.99
CA LEU A 88 -4.41 -1.74 -7.89
C LEU A 88 -3.23 -2.62 -8.31
N HIS A 89 -2.04 -2.24 -7.83
CA HIS A 89 -0.81 -3.00 -8.04
C HIS A 89 -0.11 -3.31 -6.73
N ILE A 90 0.50 -4.49 -6.64
CA ILE A 90 1.27 -4.90 -5.47
C ILE A 90 2.76 -4.67 -5.74
N LEU A 91 3.31 -3.60 -5.18
CA LEU A 91 4.70 -3.24 -5.30
C LEU A 91 5.51 -3.74 -4.10
N SER A 92 6.58 -4.49 -4.35
CA SER A 92 7.53 -4.90 -3.33
C SER A 92 8.79 -4.02 -3.38
N ILE A 93 9.18 -3.43 -2.24
CA ILE A 93 10.43 -2.68 -2.09
C ILE A 93 11.13 -3.21 -0.84
N ALA A 94 12.34 -3.78 -0.99
CA ALA A 94 13.07 -4.43 0.11
C ALA A 94 12.15 -5.31 0.98
N GLU A 95 11.43 -6.24 0.34
CA GLU A 95 10.50 -7.19 0.99
C GLU A 95 9.27 -6.56 1.69
N ASN A 96 9.11 -5.24 1.65
CA ASN A 96 7.92 -4.56 2.13
C ASN A 96 6.89 -4.48 1.00
N ILE A 97 5.63 -4.76 1.33
CA ILE A 97 4.54 -4.84 0.36
C ILE A 97 3.73 -3.54 0.40
N LEU A 98 3.69 -2.81 -0.71
CA LEU A 98 2.79 -1.69 -0.91
C LEU A 98 1.67 -2.08 -1.87
N ILE A 99 0.44 -1.72 -1.52
CA ILE A 99 -0.72 -1.76 -2.39
C ILE A 99 -0.89 -0.35 -2.93
N ILE A 100 -0.68 -0.15 -4.23
CA ILE A 100 -0.68 1.18 -4.86
C ILE A 100 -1.83 1.32 -5.85
N ASN A 101 -2.37 2.54 -5.97
CA ASN A 101 -3.28 2.93 -7.04
C ASN A 101 -2.44 3.37 -8.26
N LEU A 102 -2.54 2.64 -9.38
CA LEU A 102 -1.70 2.90 -10.57
C LEU A 102 -2.05 4.19 -11.31
N GLU A 103 -3.25 4.74 -11.11
CA GLU A 103 -3.67 5.99 -11.75
C GLU A 103 -3.20 7.20 -10.96
N ILE A 104 -3.24 7.13 -9.63
CA ILE A 104 -2.91 8.25 -8.74
C ILE A 104 -1.42 8.33 -8.43
N MET A 105 -0.76 7.18 -8.25
CA MET A 105 0.64 7.15 -7.82
C MET A 105 1.59 7.89 -8.78
N PRO A 106 1.51 7.74 -10.12
CA PRO A 106 2.35 8.52 -11.03
C PRO A 106 2.19 10.03 -10.85
N LEU A 107 0.94 10.51 -10.71
CA LEU A 107 0.63 11.94 -10.52
C LEU A 107 1.22 12.48 -9.22
N LEU A 108 1.13 11.71 -8.14
CA LEU A 108 1.75 12.05 -6.86
C LEU A 108 3.26 12.20 -7.00
N LEU A 109 3.93 11.19 -7.58
CA LEU A 109 5.40 11.21 -7.68
C LEU A 109 5.89 12.33 -8.60
N GLU A 110 5.20 12.58 -9.71
CA GLU A 110 5.48 13.74 -10.58
C GLU A 110 5.34 15.07 -9.82
N THR A 111 4.31 15.19 -8.98
CA THR A 111 4.09 16.37 -8.15
C THR A 111 5.22 16.56 -7.13
N ILE A 112 5.68 15.49 -6.48
CA ILE A 112 6.81 15.54 -5.55
C ILE A 112 8.09 16.00 -6.26
N LEU A 113 8.36 15.46 -7.45
CA LEU A 113 9.56 15.78 -8.22
C LEU A 113 9.55 17.23 -8.73
N THR A 114 8.39 17.72 -9.17
CA THR A 114 8.27 19.04 -9.85
C THR A 114 7.90 20.20 -8.94
N ARG A 115 7.07 19.97 -7.90
CA ARG A 115 6.48 21.04 -7.07
C ARG A 115 6.98 21.09 -5.63
N ASN A 116 7.89 20.20 -5.23
CA ASN A 116 8.38 20.09 -3.85
C ASN A 116 7.22 19.96 -2.83
N SER A 117 6.18 19.19 -3.17
CA SER A 117 4.97 19.06 -2.35
C SER A 117 5.15 18.29 -1.03
N VAL A 118 6.32 17.69 -0.83
CA VAL A 118 6.69 16.95 0.37
C VAL A 118 7.93 17.58 0.97
N SER A 119 7.88 17.86 2.28
CA SER A 119 9.06 18.33 3.02
C SER A 119 9.89 17.12 3.48
N PHE A 120 11.17 17.10 3.12
CA PHE A 120 12.11 16.08 3.61
C PHE A 120 12.75 16.57 4.90
N ILE A 121 12.50 15.86 5.99
CA ILE A 121 12.92 16.24 7.33
C ILE A 121 14.04 15.32 7.79
N ASP A 122 15.22 15.90 8.02
CA ASP A 122 16.34 15.25 8.67
C ASP A 122 16.08 15.16 10.18
N VAL A 123 16.05 13.92 10.67
CA VAL A 123 15.89 13.54 12.08
C VAL A 123 17.06 12.68 12.57
N SER A 124 18.24 12.83 11.97
CA SER A 124 19.46 12.13 12.37
C SER A 124 19.82 12.39 13.83
N ALA A 125 20.39 11.37 14.48
CA ALA A 125 20.72 11.39 15.90
C ALA A 125 21.72 12.49 16.29
N SER A 126 22.50 13.02 15.33
CA SER A 126 23.42 14.14 15.53
C SER A 126 22.72 15.49 15.67
N ARG A 127 21.43 15.59 15.33
CA ARG A 127 20.66 16.84 15.42
C ARG A 127 20.04 17.04 16.79
N THR A 128 20.02 18.30 17.24
CA THR A 128 19.30 18.71 18.45
C THR A 128 17.80 18.86 18.22
N CYS A 129 17.36 19.05 16.97
CA CYS A 129 15.96 19.12 16.58
C CYS A 129 15.76 18.73 15.09
N PRO A 130 14.56 18.27 14.69
CA PRO A 130 14.23 17.99 13.29
C PRO A 130 14.46 19.21 12.41
N SER A 131 15.05 19.00 11.23
CA SER A 131 15.38 20.08 10.28
C SER A 131 14.99 19.70 8.86
N LEU A 132 14.97 20.66 7.94
CA LEU A 132 14.92 20.32 6.51
C LEU A 132 16.23 19.62 6.09
N CYS A 133 16.12 18.59 5.25
CA CYS A 133 17.25 17.97 4.58
C CYS A 133 18.03 18.99 3.74
N ASN A 134 19.33 18.79 3.57
CA ASN A 134 20.15 19.61 2.69
C ASN A 134 19.84 19.30 1.20
N ALA A 135 20.37 20.12 0.28
CA ALA A 135 20.09 19.98 -1.15
C ALA A 135 20.60 18.65 -1.75
N GLU A 136 21.71 18.12 -1.24
CA GLU A 136 22.32 16.87 -1.70
C GLU A 136 21.42 15.68 -1.33
N ASP A 137 20.98 15.61 -0.07
CA ASP A 137 20.04 14.61 0.42
C ASP A 137 18.71 14.65 -0.35
N VAL A 138 18.17 15.85 -0.56
CA VAL A 138 16.92 16.03 -1.33
C VAL A 138 17.10 15.53 -2.76
N THR A 139 18.24 15.81 -3.39
CA THR A 139 18.55 15.34 -4.75
C THR A 139 18.62 13.82 -4.80
N LEU A 140 19.28 13.19 -3.83
CA LEU A 140 19.36 11.73 -3.72
C LEU A 140 17.98 11.10 -3.53
N ILE A 141 17.17 11.62 -2.61
CA ILE A 141 15.81 11.15 -2.35
C ILE A 141 14.94 11.26 -3.61
N LYS A 142 15.02 12.40 -4.33
CA LYS A 142 14.30 12.58 -5.61
C LYS A 142 14.80 11.63 -6.70
N GLY A 143 16.08 11.26 -6.69
CA GLY A 143 16.62 10.20 -7.55
C GLY A 143 15.89 8.88 -7.34
N HIS A 144 15.74 8.44 -6.08
CA HIS A 144 14.99 7.22 -5.75
C HIS A 144 13.51 7.31 -6.16
N ILE A 145 12.85 8.46 -5.90
CA ILE A 145 11.45 8.68 -6.31
C ILE A 145 11.29 8.62 -7.83
N SER A 146 12.25 9.16 -8.58
CA SER A 146 12.25 9.12 -10.05
C SER A 146 12.40 7.70 -10.58
N GLU A 147 13.21 6.87 -9.93
CA GLU A 147 13.34 5.45 -10.29
C GLU A 147 12.04 4.68 -10.07
N ILE A 148 11.37 4.92 -8.94
CA ILE A 148 10.06 4.33 -8.64
C ILE A 148 9.02 4.79 -9.66
N LEU A 149 8.97 6.09 -9.98
CA LEU A 149 8.05 6.63 -10.97
C LEU A 149 8.24 5.97 -12.34
N ARG A 150 9.49 5.82 -12.80
CA ARG A 150 9.81 5.15 -14.05
C ARG A 150 9.28 3.71 -14.06
N HIS A 151 9.54 2.97 -12.97
CA HIS A 151 9.06 1.60 -12.82
C HIS A 151 7.54 1.51 -12.88
N ILE A 152 6.83 2.35 -12.12
CA ILE A 152 5.36 2.37 -12.10
C ILE A 152 4.78 2.73 -13.46
N LYS A 153 5.37 3.69 -14.19
CA LYS A 153 4.95 4.00 -15.56
C LYS A 153 5.12 2.82 -16.52
N THR A 154 6.21 2.07 -16.40
CA THR A 154 6.41 0.84 -17.19
C THR A 154 5.34 -0.20 -16.87
N VAL A 155 5.00 -0.39 -15.59
CA VAL A 155 3.94 -1.30 -15.16
C VAL A 155 2.57 -0.84 -15.67
N ALA A 156 2.24 0.45 -15.54
CA ALA A 156 0.95 1.00 -15.97
C ALA A 156 0.74 0.94 -17.48
N ALA A 157 1.82 0.98 -18.27
CA ALA A 157 1.75 0.80 -19.73
C ALA A 157 1.45 -0.65 -20.16
N ASP A 158 1.69 -1.64 -19.29
CA ASP A 158 1.34 -3.04 -19.52
C ASP A 158 -0.13 -3.29 -19.14
N THR A 159 -1.04 -2.94 -20.05
CA THR A 159 -2.50 -3.06 -19.89
C THR A 159 -3.01 -4.51 -19.87
N SER A 160 -2.13 -5.50 -19.98
CA SER A 160 -2.52 -6.91 -20.04
C SER A 160 -2.97 -7.50 -18.70
N LYS A 161 -2.76 -6.79 -17.58
CA LYS A 161 -2.97 -7.33 -16.22
C LYS A 161 -3.67 -6.31 -15.30
N GLU A 162 -4.97 -6.49 -15.10
CA GLU A 162 -5.78 -5.73 -14.13
C GLU A 162 -5.24 -5.87 -12.68
N PHE A 163 -4.65 -7.02 -12.34
CA PHE A 163 -4.01 -7.28 -11.05
C PHE A 163 -2.62 -7.84 -11.23
N SER A 164 -1.63 -6.99 -11.00
CA SER A 164 -0.21 -7.32 -11.16
C SER A 164 0.58 -7.06 -9.88
N SER A 165 1.78 -7.66 -9.84
CA SER A 165 2.76 -7.43 -8.79
C SER A 165 4.15 -7.28 -9.39
N SER A 166 4.99 -6.47 -8.77
CA SER A 166 6.38 -6.27 -9.19
C SER A 166 7.28 -5.97 -8.00
N ALA A 167 8.59 -5.98 -8.21
CA ALA A 167 9.57 -5.66 -7.18
C ALA A 167 10.59 -4.66 -7.69
N ILE A 168 11.04 -3.78 -6.80
CA ILE A 168 12.17 -2.87 -7.00
C ILE A 168 13.25 -3.24 -5.99
N PHE A 169 14.50 -3.31 -6.46
CA PHE A 169 15.66 -3.46 -5.60
C PHE A 169 16.09 -2.10 -5.07
N SER A 170 16.33 -1.99 -3.76
CA SER A 170 16.49 -0.70 -3.07
C SER A 170 17.71 -0.66 -2.15
N ALA A 171 18.83 -1.26 -2.54
CA ALA A 171 20.04 -1.22 -1.74
C ALA A 171 20.46 0.24 -1.47
N GLY A 172 20.67 0.57 -0.19
CA GLY A 172 21.08 1.90 0.25
C GLY A 172 19.95 2.94 0.32
N TRP A 173 18.68 2.57 0.11
CA TRP A 173 17.57 3.51 0.23
C TRP A 173 17.16 3.72 1.69
N HIS A 174 16.90 4.97 2.09
CA HIS A 174 16.19 5.27 3.33
C HIS A 174 14.69 4.97 3.15
N LEU A 175 14.30 3.71 3.41
CA LEU A 175 12.93 3.23 3.15
C LEU A 175 11.86 4.05 3.86
N CYS A 176 12.13 4.56 5.07
CA CYS A 176 11.19 5.42 5.78
C CYS A 176 10.87 6.70 4.98
N THR A 177 11.89 7.36 4.43
CA THR A 177 11.74 8.56 3.60
C THR A 177 10.94 8.25 2.33
N VAL A 178 11.27 7.13 1.68
CA VAL A 178 10.60 6.69 0.46
C VAL A 178 9.14 6.37 0.75
N PHE A 179 8.85 5.55 1.76
CA PHE A 179 7.47 5.18 2.10
C PHE A 179 6.65 6.36 2.59
N GLY A 180 7.24 7.30 3.35
CA GLY A 180 6.58 8.55 3.71
C GLY A 180 6.06 9.31 2.49
N SER A 181 6.89 9.37 1.44
CA SER A 181 6.54 10.00 0.16
C SER A 181 5.46 9.21 -0.60
N LEU A 182 5.60 7.88 -0.69
CA LEU A 182 4.67 7.01 -1.42
C LEU A 182 3.29 6.95 -0.77
N LEU A 183 3.21 7.01 0.55
CA LEU A 183 1.96 6.97 1.32
C LEU A 183 1.19 8.30 1.26
N GLY A 184 1.79 9.35 0.67
CA GLY A 184 1.15 10.66 0.50
C GLY A 184 1.20 11.54 1.74
N TYR A 185 2.15 11.31 2.66
CA TYR A 185 2.34 12.20 3.79
C TYR A 185 2.93 13.55 3.34
N PRO A 186 2.55 14.67 3.99
CA PRO A 186 3.06 16.01 3.62
C PRO A 186 4.54 16.20 3.99
N ALA A 187 5.09 15.34 4.85
CA ALA A 187 6.49 15.32 5.23
C ALA A 187 7.00 13.87 5.28
N ALA A 188 8.25 13.68 4.87
CA ALA A 188 8.94 12.39 4.90
C ALA A 188 10.24 12.51 5.69
N TYR A 189 10.44 11.60 6.64
CA TYR A 189 11.55 11.65 7.58
C TYR A 189 12.74 10.84 7.07
N SER A 190 13.92 11.44 7.11
CA SER A 190 15.18 10.84 6.70
C SER A 190 16.12 10.72 7.90
N PHE A 191 16.90 9.65 7.89
CA PHE A 191 17.93 9.37 8.89
C PHE A 191 19.31 9.24 8.21
N PRO A 192 19.84 10.30 7.56
CA PRO A 192 21.20 10.26 7.04
C PRO A 192 22.22 9.84 8.11
N ALA A 193 23.22 9.07 7.67
CA ALA A 193 24.31 8.62 8.53
C ALA A 193 25.14 9.79 9.08
#